data_AF-A0A6N2T8C4-F1
#
_entry.id   AF-A0A6N2T8C4-F1
#
_cell.length_a   1.000
_cell.length_b   1.000
_cell.length_c   1.000
_cell.angle_alpha   90.00
_cell.angle_beta   90.00
_cell.angle_gamma   90.00
#
_symmetry.space_group_name_H-M   'P 1'
#
loop_
_entity.id
_entity.type
_entity.pdbx_description
1 polymer ?
#
loop_
_entity_poly.entity_id
_entity_poly.type
_entity_poly.pdbx_seq_one_letter_code
_entity_poly.pdbx_strand_id
1 'polypeptide(L)'
;MRLAARLAVELGLRRGEVACINVDRDLIQGAGGAALVVHGKGDKTRLVPLTDSLAGELRRFSGFVFPGQDGGHVSAAWLGRLVSRAMPDGVTMHALRHRFTTRAYRATHDLVALQKVLGHASPETTLVYLQLADDSLRRVIEAAA
;
A
#
# COMPACT_ATOMS: atom_id res chain seq x y z
N MET A 1 -12.20 -7.14 6.09
CA MET A 1 -11.34 -6.29 6.95
C MET A 1 -9.91 -6.79 7.06
N ARG A 2 -9.67 -8.11 7.13
CA ARG A 2 -8.33 -8.72 7.09
C ARG A 2 -7.42 -8.13 5.99
N LEU A 3 -7.90 -8.09 4.74
CA LEU A 3 -7.12 -7.54 3.61
C LEU A 3 -6.75 -6.07 3.81
N ALA A 4 -7.64 -5.23 4.34
CA ALA A 4 -7.33 -3.82 4.61
C ALA A 4 -6.23 -3.66 5.66
N ALA A 5 -6.24 -4.50 6.70
CA ALA A 5 -5.19 -4.55 7.70
C ALA A 5 -3.85 -5.01 7.11
N ARG A 6 -3.87 -6.05 6.24
CA ARG A 6 -2.70 -6.54 5.51
C ARG A 6 -2.07 -5.44 4.65
N LEU A 7 -2.87 -4.74 3.84
CA LEU A 7 -2.39 -3.64 3.00
C LEU A 7 -1.76 -2.49 3.82
N ALA A 8 -2.24 -2.24 5.04
CA ALA A 8 -1.62 -1.26 5.93
C ALA A 8 -0.31 -1.76 6.56
N VAL A 9 -0.23 -3.02 6.98
CA VAL A 9 0.91 -3.57 7.73
C VAL A 9 2.03 -4.16 6.86
N GLU A 10 1.72 -4.62 5.65
CA GLU A 10 2.66 -5.25 4.71
C GLU A 10 3.18 -4.26 3.66
N LEU A 11 2.36 -3.27 3.27
CA LEU A 11 2.72 -2.28 2.25
C LEU A 11 2.80 -0.84 2.79
N GLY A 12 2.46 -0.65 4.06
CA GLY A 12 2.48 0.66 4.69
C GLY A 12 1.45 1.63 4.14
N LEU A 13 0.37 1.22 3.48
CA LEU A 13 -0.56 2.16 2.82
C LEU A 13 -1.37 3.02 3.81
N ARG A 14 -1.69 4.27 3.41
CA ARG A 14 -2.60 5.14 4.20
C ARG A 14 -4.02 4.60 4.10
N ARG A 15 -4.85 4.82 5.12
CA ARG A 15 -6.29 4.40 5.09
C ARG A 15 -7.05 4.88 3.85
N GLY A 16 -6.76 6.09 3.36
CA GLY A 16 -7.38 6.64 2.16
C GLY A 16 -6.90 5.95 0.89
N GLU A 17 -5.62 5.64 0.82
CA GLU A 17 -5.01 4.87 -0.28
C GLU A 17 -5.62 3.46 -0.34
N VAL A 18 -5.80 2.80 0.80
CA VAL A 18 -6.43 1.47 0.88
C VAL A 18 -7.90 1.51 0.47
N ALA A 19 -8.62 2.55 0.89
CA ALA A 19 -10.06 2.65 0.67
C ALA A 19 -10.43 2.73 -0.82
N CYS A 20 -9.60 3.37 -1.65
CA CYS A 20 -9.92 3.62 -3.06
C CYS A 20 -9.21 2.67 -4.05
N ILE A 21 -8.59 1.59 -3.59
CA ILE A 21 -7.95 0.60 -4.48
C ILE A 21 -9.01 -0.03 -5.38
N ASN A 22 -8.81 0.13 -6.69
CA ASN A 22 -9.60 -0.53 -7.72
C ASN A 22 -8.69 -1.49 -8.49
N VAL A 23 -8.93 -2.80 -8.41
CA VAL A 23 -8.01 -3.78 -9.00
C VAL A 23 -7.95 -3.71 -10.52
N ASP A 24 -9.06 -3.37 -11.19
CA ASP A 24 -9.11 -3.29 -12.65
C ASP A 24 -8.24 -2.14 -13.18
N ARG A 25 -8.07 -1.09 -12.36
CA ARG A 25 -7.28 0.10 -12.70
C ARG A 25 -5.87 0.07 -12.12
N ASP A 26 -5.72 -0.45 -10.90
CA ASP A 26 -4.56 -0.19 -10.05
C ASP A 26 -3.64 -1.42 -9.91
N LEU A 27 -4.11 -2.64 -10.20
CA LEU A 27 -3.28 -3.85 -10.13
C LEU A 27 -2.60 -4.10 -11.47
N ILE A 28 -1.27 -3.98 -11.51
CA ILE A 28 -0.49 -4.18 -12.73
C ILE A 28 0.47 -5.36 -12.59
N GLN A 29 0.82 -5.96 -13.73
CA GLN A 29 1.85 -7.00 -13.84
C GLN A 29 3.05 -6.44 -14.60
N GLY A 30 4.19 -6.33 -13.94
CA GLY A 30 5.46 -5.93 -14.54
C GLY A 30 6.45 -7.09 -14.65
N ALA A 31 7.62 -6.82 -15.25
CA ALA A 31 8.72 -7.78 -15.34
C ALA A 31 9.22 -8.24 -13.96
N GLY A 32 9.20 -7.35 -12.97
CA GLY A 32 9.53 -7.66 -11.58
C GLY A 32 8.40 -8.31 -10.78
N GLY A 33 7.24 -8.65 -11.37
CA GLY A 33 6.09 -9.19 -10.65
C GLY A 33 4.93 -8.20 -10.53
N ALA A 34 3.95 -8.52 -9.67
CA ALA A 34 2.77 -7.68 -9.50
C ALA A 34 3.07 -6.42 -8.68
N ALA A 35 2.40 -5.32 -9.01
CA ALA A 35 2.49 -4.05 -8.29
C ALA A 35 1.11 -3.37 -8.19
N LEU A 36 0.93 -2.53 -7.19
CA LEU A 36 -0.21 -1.61 -7.08
C LEU A 36 0.21 -0.19 -7.50
N VAL A 37 -0.59 0.43 -8.36
CA VAL A 37 -0.60 1.88 -8.56
C VAL A 37 -1.34 2.51 -7.39
N VAL A 38 -0.62 3.23 -6.53
CA VAL A 38 -1.19 3.87 -5.35
C VAL A 38 -1.32 5.37 -5.56
N HIS A 39 -2.55 5.87 -5.40
CA HIS A 39 -2.92 7.28 -5.55
C HIS A 39 -2.82 8.01 -4.20
N GLY A 40 -1.81 8.84 -4.05
CA GLY A 40 -1.52 9.62 -2.85
C GLY A 40 -2.11 11.03 -2.87
N LYS A 41 -1.75 11.84 -1.86
CA LYS A 41 -2.21 13.23 -1.73
C LYS A 41 -1.68 14.10 -2.89
N GLY A 42 -2.56 14.95 -3.44
CA GLY A 42 -2.19 15.92 -4.48
C GLY A 42 -1.94 15.29 -5.84
N ASP A 43 -2.72 14.26 -6.19
CA ASP A 43 -2.66 13.54 -7.46
C ASP A 43 -1.32 12.83 -7.76
N LYS A 44 -0.55 12.58 -6.70
CA LYS A 44 0.75 11.89 -6.81
C LYS A 44 0.53 10.39 -6.83
N THR A 45 0.99 9.73 -7.87
CA THR A 45 0.95 8.27 -7.99
C THR A 45 2.32 7.65 -7.73
N ARG A 46 2.32 6.41 -7.22
CA ARG A 46 3.54 5.60 -7.07
C ARG A 46 3.23 4.13 -7.29
N LEU A 47 4.21 3.38 -7.77
CA LEU A 47 4.14 1.92 -7.84
C LEU A 47 4.63 1.31 -6.52
N VAL A 48 3.84 0.38 -5.99
CA VAL A 48 4.18 -0.37 -4.79
C VAL A 48 4.23 -1.85 -5.17
N PRO A 49 5.43 -2.47 -5.20
CA PRO A 49 5.54 -3.89 -5.47
C PRO A 49 4.70 -4.74 -4.50
N LEU A 50 4.18 -5.86 -4.96
CA LEU A 50 3.38 -6.77 -4.15
C LEU A 50 4.14 -8.07 -3.90
N THR A 51 3.91 -8.64 -2.72
CA THR A 51 4.18 -10.05 -2.50
C THR A 51 3.19 -10.89 -3.31
N ASP A 52 3.60 -12.08 -3.74
CA ASP A 52 2.73 -12.98 -4.51
C ASP A 52 1.45 -13.35 -3.75
N SER A 53 1.55 -13.44 -2.42
CA SER A 53 0.41 -13.67 -1.52
C SER A 53 -0.63 -12.55 -1.60
N LEU A 54 -0.21 -11.28 -1.52
CA LEU A 54 -1.13 -10.14 -1.64
C LEU A 54 -1.68 -10.02 -3.06
N ALA A 55 -0.84 -10.19 -4.07
CA ALA A 55 -1.25 -10.15 -5.47
C ALA A 55 -2.31 -11.23 -5.76
N GLY A 56 -2.09 -12.46 -5.30
CA GLY A 56 -3.05 -13.56 -5.44
C GLY A 56 -4.37 -13.33 -4.71
N GLU A 57 -4.36 -12.62 -3.58
CA GLU A 57 -5.60 -12.24 -2.90
C GLU A 57 -6.34 -11.11 -3.63
N LEU A 58 -5.63 -10.08 -4.11
CA LEU A 58 -6.21 -8.95 -4.84
C LEU A 58 -6.83 -9.37 -6.18
N ARG A 59 -6.22 -10.34 -6.89
CA ARG A 59 -6.76 -10.88 -8.16
C ARG A 59 -8.13 -11.55 -8.04
N ARG A 60 -8.62 -11.80 -6.82
CA ARG A 60 -9.96 -12.39 -6.58
C ARG A 60 -11.08 -11.36 -6.63
N PHE A 61 -10.75 -10.08 -6.69
CA PHE A 61 -11.70 -8.98 -6.75
C PHE A 61 -11.84 -8.47 -8.19
N SER A 62 -12.90 -7.70 -8.42
CA SER A 62 -13.12 -6.89 -9.62
C SER A 62 -13.61 -5.51 -9.18
N GLY A 63 -13.14 -4.44 -9.81
CA GLY A 63 -13.45 -3.07 -9.40
C GLY A 63 -12.84 -2.69 -8.04
N PHE A 64 -13.58 -1.94 -7.22
CA PHE A 64 -13.09 -1.52 -5.91
C PHE A 64 -12.96 -2.70 -4.93
N VAL A 65 -11.80 -2.85 -4.30
CA VAL A 65 -11.54 -3.89 -3.29
C VAL A 65 -12.46 -3.74 -2.07
N PHE A 66 -12.78 -2.49 -1.73
CA PHE A 66 -13.69 -2.14 -0.66
C PHE A 66 -14.81 -1.25 -1.21
N PRO A 67 -15.88 -1.83 -1.79
CA PRO A 67 -16.96 -1.06 -2.39
C PRO A 67 -17.75 -0.28 -1.35
N GLY A 68 -18.38 0.82 -1.76
CA GLY A 68 -19.17 1.66 -0.89
C GLY A 68 -19.81 2.85 -1.62
N GLN A 69 -20.37 3.78 -0.85
CA GLN A 69 -21.14 4.92 -1.38
C GLN A 69 -20.29 6.18 -1.65
N ASP A 70 -18.99 6.14 -1.32
CA ASP A 70 -18.06 7.25 -1.51
C ASP A 70 -17.36 7.07 -2.87
N GLY A 71 -17.98 7.57 -3.95
CA GLY A 71 -17.42 7.43 -5.31
C GLY A 71 -17.29 5.98 -5.80
N GLY A 72 -18.09 5.06 -5.25
CA GLY A 72 -18.05 3.62 -5.56
C GLY A 72 -17.20 2.80 -4.60
N HIS A 73 -16.48 3.43 -3.67
CA HIS A 73 -15.70 2.77 -2.64
C HIS A 73 -16.13 3.15 -1.22
N VAL A 74 -15.58 2.47 -0.24
CA VAL A 74 -15.80 2.75 1.18
C VAL A 74 -15.14 4.08 1.55
N SER A 75 -15.74 4.86 2.46
CA SER A 75 -15.04 6.05 2.95
C SER A 75 -13.85 5.67 3.82
N ALA A 76 -12.76 6.43 3.72
CA ALA A 76 -11.53 6.16 4.47
C ALA A 76 -11.74 6.16 5.99
N ALA A 77 -12.64 7.02 6.48
CA ALA A 77 -13.00 7.08 7.90
C ALA A 77 -13.75 5.82 8.33
N TRP A 78 -14.70 5.35 7.53
CA TRP A 78 -15.47 4.14 7.83
C TRP A 78 -14.58 2.89 7.78
N LEU A 79 -13.72 2.78 6.76
CA LEU A 79 -12.77 1.67 6.68
C LEU A 79 -11.86 1.61 7.91
N GLY A 80 -11.34 2.76 8.36
CA GLY A 80 -10.54 2.83 9.59
C GLY A 80 -11.30 2.32 10.81
N ARG A 81 -12.58 2.69 10.96
CA ARG A 81 -13.44 2.21 12.05
C ARG A 81 -13.68 0.70 11.96
N LEU A 82 -13.96 0.17 10.77
CA LEU A 82 -14.18 -1.26 10.56
C LEU A 82 -12.93 -2.09 10.87
N VAL A 83 -11.75 -1.63 10.45
CA VAL A 83 -10.49 -2.30 10.78
C VAL A 83 -10.25 -2.27 12.29
N SER A 84 -10.44 -1.12 12.95
CA SER A 84 -10.23 -1.04 14.40
C SER A 84 -11.20 -1.89 15.21
N ARG A 85 -12.45 -2.06 14.77
CA ARG A 85 -13.41 -2.99 15.40
C ARG A 85 -13.05 -4.47 15.21
N ALA A 86 -12.30 -4.79 14.15
CA ALA A 86 -11.92 -6.15 13.82
C ALA A 86 -10.55 -6.56 14.39
N MET A 87 -9.89 -5.67 15.13
CA MET A 87 -8.54 -5.85 15.68
C MET A 87 -8.56 -5.65 17.20
N PRO A 88 -7.52 -6.09 17.94
CA PRO A 88 -7.39 -5.81 19.36
C PRO A 88 -7.45 -4.31 19.67
N ASP A 89 -7.86 -3.98 20.89
CA ASP A 89 -7.99 -2.61 21.35
C ASP A 89 -6.69 -1.80 21.13
N GLY A 90 -6.86 -0.57 20.63
CA GLY A 90 -5.76 0.32 20.28
C GLY A 90 -5.11 0.04 18.91
N VAL A 91 -5.43 -1.06 18.24
CA VAL A 91 -4.92 -1.33 16.90
C VAL A 91 -5.73 -0.57 15.85
N THR A 92 -5.05 0.31 15.13
CA THR A 92 -5.62 1.12 14.05
C THR A 92 -4.82 0.95 12.77
N MET A 93 -5.40 1.32 11.61
CA MET A 93 -4.64 1.34 10.35
C MET A 93 -3.40 2.24 10.43
N HIS A 94 -3.44 3.31 11.24
CA HIS A 94 -2.27 4.16 11.48
C HIS A 94 -1.18 3.40 12.24
N ALA A 95 -1.55 2.66 13.31
CA ALA A 95 -0.62 1.83 14.05
C ALA A 95 -0.02 0.71 13.18
N LEU A 96 -0.82 0.09 12.31
CA LEU A 96 -0.35 -0.92 11.36
C LEU A 96 0.65 -0.35 10.36
N ARG A 97 0.37 0.82 9.78
CA ARG A 97 1.33 1.53 8.92
C ARG A 97 2.61 1.91 9.67
N HIS A 98 2.50 2.35 10.92
CA HIS A 98 3.67 2.67 11.72
C HIS A 98 4.54 1.41 11.95
N ARG A 99 3.90 0.26 12.24
CA ARG A 99 4.59 -1.02 12.38
C ARG A 99 5.35 -1.41 11.10
N PHE A 100 4.74 -1.23 9.93
CA PHE A 100 5.42 -1.40 8.64
C PHE A 100 6.70 -0.53 8.58
N THR A 101 6.56 0.78 8.80
CA THR A 101 7.68 1.73 8.75
C THR A 101 8.82 1.32 9.67
N THR A 102 8.51 0.97 10.93
CA THR A 102 9.52 0.56 11.91
C THR A 102 10.21 -0.74 11.51
N ARG A 103 9.46 -1.75 11.05
CA ARG A 103 10.04 -3.04 10.62
C ARG A 103 10.93 -2.86 9.40
N ALA A 104 10.41 -2.20 8.36
CA ALA A 104 11.12 -1.92 7.12
C ALA A 104 12.44 -1.19 7.39
N TYR A 105 12.40 -0.08 8.15
CA TYR A 105 13.60 0.69 8.45
C TYR A 105 14.65 -0.12 9.21
N ARG A 106 14.24 -0.88 10.23
CA ARG A 106 15.16 -1.72 11.01
C ARG A 106 15.85 -2.80 10.19
N ALA A 107 15.17 -3.30 9.16
CA ALA A 107 15.72 -4.35 8.32
C ALA A 107 16.63 -3.80 7.21
N THR A 108 16.25 -2.69 6.57
CA THR A 108 16.99 -2.18 5.41
C THR A 108 17.99 -1.08 5.74
N HIS A 109 17.78 -0.34 6.83
CA HIS A 109 18.49 0.91 7.14
C HIS A 109 18.48 1.94 5.99
N ASP A 110 17.53 1.80 5.06
CA ASP A 110 17.42 2.63 3.86
C ASP A 110 16.19 3.55 3.97
N LEU A 111 16.43 4.74 4.53
CA LEU A 111 15.39 5.75 4.72
C LEU A 111 14.84 6.28 3.39
N VAL A 112 15.67 6.36 2.34
CA VAL A 112 15.28 6.91 1.04
C VAL A 112 14.33 5.97 0.32
N ALA A 113 14.66 4.67 0.25
CA ALA A 113 13.76 3.68 -0.31
C ALA A 113 12.45 3.59 0.48
N LEU A 114 12.50 3.67 1.82
CA LEU A 114 11.31 3.68 2.66
C LEU A 114 10.42 4.91 2.42
N GLN A 115 10.99 6.10 2.28
CA GLN A 115 10.23 7.31 1.96
C GLN A 115 9.51 7.21 0.61
N LYS A 116 10.14 6.57 -0.38
CA LYS A 116 9.52 6.29 -1.69
C LYS A 116 8.31 5.35 -1.53
N VAL A 117 8.44 4.23 -0.81
CA VAL A 117 7.30 3.31 -0.55
C VAL A 117 6.16 4.02 0.20
N LEU A 118 6.49 4.85 1.17
CA LEU A 118 5.52 5.57 1.99
C LEU A 118 4.85 6.76 1.27
N GLY A 119 5.37 7.19 0.12
CA GLY A 119 4.87 8.33 -0.65
C GLY A 119 5.05 9.65 0.11
N HIS A 120 6.23 9.86 0.72
CA HIS A 120 6.63 11.15 1.29
C HIS A 120 7.27 11.98 0.18
N ALA A 121 6.72 13.17 -0.06
CA ALA A 121 7.03 13.99 -1.22
C ALA A 121 8.50 14.45 -1.23
N SER A 122 9.25 14.06 -2.26
CA SER A 122 10.07 15.00 -3.01
C SER A 122 9.53 15.07 -4.45
N PRO A 123 9.36 16.27 -5.04
CA PRO A 123 8.61 16.49 -6.28
C PRO A 123 9.44 16.30 -7.56
N GLU A 124 10.17 15.20 -7.70
CA GLU A 124 10.91 14.90 -8.94
C GLU A 124 10.66 13.45 -9.41
N THR A 125 9.74 13.33 -10.36
CA THR A 125 9.83 12.42 -11.52
C THR A 125 9.87 10.90 -11.25
N THR A 126 8.69 10.31 -11.02
CA THR A 126 8.45 8.86 -10.83
C THR A 126 8.81 7.99 -12.06
N LEU A 127 8.90 8.56 -13.27
CA LEU A 127 9.07 7.76 -14.51
C LEU A 127 10.54 7.47 -14.89
N VAL A 128 11.51 8.27 -14.44
CA VAL A 128 12.92 8.13 -14.87
C VAL A 128 13.68 7.06 -14.08
N TYR A 129 13.17 6.61 -12.93
CA TYR A 129 13.86 5.66 -12.03
C TYR A 129 13.37 4.20 -12.11
N LEU A 130 12.46 3.90 -13.03
CA LEU A 130 11.84 2.57 -13.23
C LEU A 130 12.83 1.44 -13.56
N GLN A 131 14.09 1.74 -13.91
CA GLN A 131 15.09 0.72 -14.24
C GLN A 131 16.10 0.42 -13.12
N LEU A 132 16.17 1.22 -12.06
CA LEU A 132 17.17 1.07 -10.99
C LEU A 132 16.57 0.92 -9.58
N ALA A 133 15.27 1.16 -9.39
CA ALA A 133 14.63 1.21 -8.07
C ALA A 133 13.79 -0.02 -7.69
N ASP A 134 13.49 -0.93 -8.63
CA ASP A 134 12.61 -2.08 -8.39
C ASP A 134 13.16 -2.98 -7.27
N ASP A 135 14.46 -3.25 -7.24
CA ASP A 135 15.06 -4.14 -6.22
C ASP A 135 15.10 -3.51 -4.83
N SER A 136 15.29 -2.19 -4.69
CA SER A 136 15.33 -1.54 -3.38
C SER A 136 13.94 -1.42 -2.77
N LEU A 137 12.95 -1.03 -3.57
CA LEU A 137 11.54 -0.96 -3.16
C LEU A 137 11.01 -2.34 -2.78
N ARG A 138 11.32 -3.36 -3.59
CA ARG A 138 10.90 -4.73 -3.32
C ARG A 138 11.54 -5.28 -2.05
N ARG A 139 12.85 -5.06 -1.83
CA ARG A 139 13.53 -5.43 -0.58
C ARG A 139 12.89 -4.81 0.66
N VAL A 140 12.46 -3.55 0.59
CA VAL A 140 11.76 -2.88 1.71
C VAL A 140 10.45 -3.60 2.05
N ILE A 141 9.69 -4.00 1.02
CA ILE A 141 8.41 -4.68 1.20
C ILE A 141 8.61 -6.11 1.70
N GLU A 142 9.54 -6.86 1.11
CA GLU A 142 9.88 -8.21 1.52
C GLU A 142 10.44 -8.27 2.95
N ALA A 143 11.24 -7.28 3.36
CA ALA A 143 11.74 -7.19 4.72
C ALA A 143 10.66 -6.84 5.77
N ALA A 144 9.55 -6.23 5.32
CA ALA A 144 8.45 -5.80 6.18
C ALA A 144 7.27 -6.79 6.22
N ALA A 145 7.17 -7.69 5.24
CA ALA A 145 6.25 -8.84 5.24
C ALA A 145 6.50 -9.70 6.49
#